data_AF-A0A453KKK0-F1
#
_entry.id   AF-A0A453KKK0-F1
#
_cell.length_a   1.000
_cell.length_b   1.000
_cell.length_c   1.000
_cell.angle_alpha   90.00
_cell.angle_beta   90.00
_cell.angle_gamma   90.00
#
_symmetry.space_group_name_H-M   'P 1'
#
loop_
_entity.id
_entity.type
_entity.pdbx_description
1 polymer ?
#
loop_
_entity_poly.entity_id
_entity_poly.type
_entity_poly.pdbx_seq_one_letter_code
_entity_poly.pdbx_strand_id
1 'polypeptide(L)'
;AHVTARTMPPLLLRSPAPPSAGVFCRRRKRMRARASWQELAGVLVFSAVPFTAVKAIANSPLGASLRRRLESRKASAAAEADALRTAAREARSSSFWYGGARPRWLGPLRYDYPEHLAGEYPGDYGFDIAGLGRDPVAFANYFKYVT
;
A
#
# COMPACT_ATOMS: atom_id res chain seq x y z
N ALA A 1 -25.39 -56.86 47.15
CA ALA A 1 -24.00 -57.30 46.93
C ALA A 1 -23.21 -56.15 46.31
N HIS A 2 -22.32 -55.59 47.12
CA HIS A 2 -21.04 -54.94 46.79
C HIS A 2 -20.94 -53.89 45.66
N VAL A 3 -21.04 -52.62 46.08
CA VAL A 3 -20.31 -51.49 45.49
C VAL A 3 -18.83 -51.66 45.83
N THR A 4 -18.00 -51.94 44.82
CA THR A 4 -16.54 -51.93 44.94
C THR A 4 -16.00 -50.63 44.35
N ALA A 5 -15.65 -49.71 45.25
CA ALA A 5 -14.88 -48.52 44.93
C ALA A 5 -13.50 -48.94 44.42
N ARG A 6 -13.23 -48.71 43.13
CA ARG A 6 -11.88 -48.80 42.57
C ARG A 6 -11.13 -47.52 42.91
N THR A 7 -10.25 -47.62 43.91
CA THR A 7 -9.21 -46.66 44.25
C THR A 7 -8.40 -46.32 43.00
N MET A 8 -8.47 -45.07 42.55
CA MET A 8 -7.60 -44.51 41.50
C MET A 8 -6.21 -44.26 42.09
N PRO A 9 -5.12 -44.66 41.41
CA PRO A 9 -3.77 -44.32 41.85
C PRO A 9 -3.51 -42.83 41.63
N PRO A 10 -2.66 -42.18 42.44
CA PRO A 10 -2.28 -40.80 42.19
C PRO A 10 -1.48 -40.73 40.89
N LEU A 11 -2.03 -40.05 39.89
CA LEU A 11 -1.31 -39.67 38.70
C LEU A 11 -0.20 -38.71 39.12
N LEU A 12 1.02 -39.26 39.29
CA LEU A 12 2.23 -38.47 39.44
C LEU A 12 2.35 -37.58 38.21
N LEU A 13 2.11 -36.29 38.41
CA LEU A 13 2.31 -35.24 37.43
C LEU A 13 3.82 -35.15 37.17
N ARG A 14 4.31 -35.98 36.24
CA ARG A 14 5.69 -35.99 35.79
C ARG A 14 5.89 -34.73 34.95
N SER A 15 6.31 -33.65 35.60
CA SER A 15 6.75 -32.44 34.91
C SER A 15 7.75 -32.83 33.81
N PRO A 16 7.52 -32.43 32.55
CA PRO A 16 8.55 -32.58 31.54
C PRO A 16 9.71 -31.69 31.96
N ALA A 17 10.88 -32.29 32.18
CA ALA A 17 12.12 -31.53 32.29
C ALA A 17 12.22 -30.64 31.05
N PRO A 18 12.57 -29.35 31.18
CA PRO A 18 12.74 -28.51 30.01
C PRO A 18 13.80 -29.16 29.12
N PRO A 19 13.61 -29.18 27.78
CA PRO A 19 14.67 -29.61 26.89
C PRO A 19 15.89 -28.77 27.24
N SER A 20 16.99 -29.44 27.58
CA SER A 20 18.29 -28.82 27.73
C SER A 20 18.47 -27.91 26.52
N ALA A 21 18.39 -26.61 26.76
CA ALA A 21 18.65 -25.60 25.75
C ALA A 21 20.11 -25.83 25.36
N GLY A 22 20.30 -26.67 24.34
CA GLY A 22 21.54 -26.73 23.60
C GLY A 22 21.72 -25.32 23.13
N VAL A 23 22.56 -24.59 23.84
CA VAL A 23 23.06 -23.30 23.41
C VAL A 23 23.82 -23.63 22.14
N PHE A 24 23.10 -23.66 21.02
CA PHE A 24 23.67 -23.37 19.74
C PHE A 24 24.09 -21.92 19.88
N CYS A 25 25.27 -21.75 20.46
CA CYS A 25 26.08 -20.59 20.26
C CYS A 25 26.33 -20.63 18.76
N ARG A 26 25.39 -20.06 17.98
CA ARG A 26 25.70 -19.47 16.70
C ARG A 26 26.84 -18.55 17.06
N ARG A 27 28.05 -19.06 16.83
CA ARG A 27 29.29 -18.34 16.87
C ARG A 27 29.03 -17.24 15.87
N ARG A 28 28.48 -16.12 16.36
CA ARG A 28 28.44 -14.85 15.64
C ARG A 28 29.92 -14.67 15.39
N LYS A 29 30.37 -15.03 14.18
CA LYS A 29 31.60 -14.50 13.66
C LYS A 29 31.35 -13.02 13.78
N ARG A 30 31.86 -12.42 14.86
CA ARG A 30 31.92 -11.00 15.03
C ARG A 30 32.71 -10.61 13.79
N MET A 31 32.02 -10.22 12.73
CA MET A 31 32.66 -9.49 11.65
C MET A 31 33.19 -8.26 12.38
N ARG A 32 34.45 -8.33 12.77
CA ARG A 32 35.18 -7.19 13.27
C ARG A 32 35.22 -6.29 12.06
N ALA A 33 34.27 -5.35 11.98
CA ALA A 33 34.31 -4.25 11.05
C ALA A 33 35.55 -3.43 11.43
N ARG A 34 36.71 -3.86 10.92
CA ARG A 34 37.93 -3.07 10.85
C ARG A 34 37.84 -2.24 9.57
N ALA A 35 36.76 -1.47 9.44
CA ALA A 35 36.76 -0.40 8.46
C ALA A 35 37.77 0.63 8.97
N SER A 36 38.71 1.02 8.10
CA SER A 36 39.61 2.12 8.45
C SER A 36 38.75 3.35 8.76
N TRP A 37 39.12 4.15 9.76
CA TRP A 37 38.46 5.43 10.02
C TRP A 37 38.41 6.32 8.75
N GLN A 38 39.37 6.12 7.84
CA GLN A 38 39.43 6.79 6.54
C GLN A 38 38.35 6.29 5.57
N GLU A 39 38.02 4.99 5.59
CA GLU A 39 36.93 4.43 4.78
C GLU A 39 35.57 4.93 5.28
N LEU A 40 35.38 5.01 6.59
CA LEU A 40 34.14 5.56 7.17
C LEU A 40 34.00 7.06 6.91
N ALA A 41 35.09 7.82 7.02
CA ALA A 41 35.10 9.23 6.67
C ALA A 41 34.83 9.45 5.18
N GLY A 42 35.43 8.63 4.30
CA GLY A 42 35.19 8.68 2.86
C GLY A 42 33.74 8.37 2.50
N VAL A 43 33.13 7.35 3.11
CA VAL A 43 31.71 7.01 2.93
C VAL A 43 30.80 8.11 3.46
N LEU A 44 31.14 8.72 4.60
CA LEU A 44 30.37 9.82 5.18
C LEU A 44 30.43 11.08 4.30
N VAL A 45 31.60 11.42 3.76
CA VAL A 45 31.77 12.57 2.86
C VAL A 45 31.08 12.30 1.52
N PHE A 46 31.25 11.11 0.92
CA PHE A 46 30.62 10.75 -0.35
C PHE A 46 29.09 10.68 -0.25
N SER A 47 28.55 10.35 0.93
CA SER A 47 27.10 10.36 1.18
C SER A 47 26.56 11.73 1.61
N ALA A 48 27.30 12.53 2.38
CA ALA A 48 26.80 13.80 2.91
C ALA A 48 26.95 14.97 1.94
N VAL A 49 28.06 15.04 1.18
CA VAL A 49 28.36 16.15 0.27
C VAL A 49 27.29 16.40 -0.81
N PRO A 50 26.70 15.39 -1.49
CA PRO A 50 25.66 15.65 -2.48
C PRO A 50 24.39 16.25 -1.86
N PHE A 51 23.98 15.80 -0.66
CA PHE A 51 22.79 16.34 0.01
C PHE A 51 23.03 17.75 0.57
N THR A 52 24.22 18.05 1.09
CA THR A 52 24.54 19.41 1.57
C THR A 52 24.63 20.41 0.41
N ALA A 53 25.15 20.01 -0.74
CA ALA A 53 25.17 20.83 -1.94
C ALA A 53 23.75 21.18 -2.43
N VAL A 54 22.84 20.19 -2.52
CA VAL A 54 21.44 20.43 -2.90
C VAL A 54 20.75 21.35 -1.89
N LYS A 55 21.00 21.16 -0.58
CA LYS A 55 20.46 22.02 0.48
C LYS A 55 20.98 23.46 0.36
N ALA A 56 22.27 23.66 0.04
CA ALA A 56 22.83 24.98 -0.18
C ALA A 56 22.16 25.68 -1.38
N ILE A 57 21.92 24.95 -2.47
CA ILE A 57 21.19 25.47 -3.64
C ILE A 57 19.74 25.81 -3.28
N ALA A 58 19.05 24.97 -2.51
CA ALA A 58 17.67 25.22 -2.08
C ALA A 58 17.54 26.47 -1.18
N ASN A 59 18.56 26.74 -0.34
CA ASN A 59 18.62 27.91 0.53
C ASN A 59 19.19 29.17 -0.16
N SER A 60 19.63 29.07 -1.40
CA SER A 60 20.20 30.18 -2.17
C SER A 60 19.13 31.06 -2.84
N PRO A 61 19.51 32.24 -3.39
CA PRO A 61 18.60 33.08 -4.18
C PRO A 61 17.96 32.39 -5.39
N LEU A 62 18.66 31.40 -5.99
CA LEU A 62 18.14 30.58 -7.08
C LEU A 62 16.97 29.71 -6.59
N GLY A 63 17.12 29.04 -5.44
CA GLY A 63 16.08 28.23 -4.82
C GLY A 63 14.84 29.05 -4.45
N ALA A 64 15.05 30.23 -3.87
CA ALA A 64 13.96 31.17 -3.56
C ALA A 64 13.22 31.65 -4.82
N SER A 65 13.93 31.84 -5.93
CA SER A 65 13.33 32.23 -7.22
C SER A 65 12.55 31.08 -7.85
N LEU A 66 13.05 29.84 -7.74
CA LEU A 66 12.33 28.64 -8.20
C LEU A 66 11.04 28.41 -7.40
N ARG A 67 11.10 28.52 -6.06
CA ARG A 67 9.93 28.39 -5.19
C ARG A 67 8.85 29.41 -5.54
N ARG A 68 9.21 30.69 -5.71
CA ARG A 68 8.25 31.73 -6.15
C ARG A 68 7.60 31.40 -7.49
N ARG A 69 8.36 30.88 -8.46
CA ARG A 69 7.82 30.47 -9.77
C ARG A 69 6.85 29.30 -9.63
N LEU A 70 7.17 28.32 -8.78
CA LEU A 70 6.28 27.18 -8.50
C LEU A 70 5.01 27.63 -7.77
N GLU A 71 5.13 28.48 -6.75
CA GLU A 71 4.00 29.04 -6.01
C GLU A 71 3.09 29.86 -6.92
N SER A 72 3.67 30.70 -7.79
CA SER A 72 2.94 31.46 -8.80
C SER A 72 2.17 30.54 -9.78
N ARG A 73 2.77 29.43 -10.21
CA ARG A 73 2.11 28.44 -11.09
C ARG A 73 1.16 27.49 -10.38
N LYS A 74 1.26 27.35 -9.05
CA LYS A 74 0.45 26.41 -8.28
C LYS A 74 -1.03 26.70 -8.43
N ALA A 75 -1.40 27.99 -8.38
CA ALA A 75 -2.80 28.40 -8.51
C ALA A 75 -3.37 28.11 -9.92
N SER A 76 -2.62 28.42 -10.98
CA SER A 76 -3.06 28.15 -12.35
C SER A 76 -3.14 26.64 -12.63
N ALA A 77 -2.15 25.86 -12.19
CA ALA A 77 -2.16 24.41 -12.34
C ALA A 77 -3.30 23.74 -11.56
N ALA A 78 -3.66 24.28 -10.38
CA ALA A 78 -4.81 23.79 -9.63
C ALA A 78 -6.13 24.07 -10.38
N ALA A 79 -6.30 25.28 -10.91
CA ALA A 79 -7.48 25.64 -11.70
C ALA A 79 -7.59 24.82 -12.99
N GLU A 80 -6.47 24.60 -13.69
CA GLU A 80 -6.41 23.71 -14.87
C GLU A 80 -6.77 22.27 -14.50
N ALA A 81 -6.26 21.75 -13.37
CA ALA A 81 -6.60 20.41 -12.91
C ALA A 81 -8.10 20.27 -12.59
N ASP A 82 -8.71 21.29 -11.99
CA ASP A 82 -10.15 21.27 -11.70
C ASP A 82 -10.98 21.36 -12.99
N ALA A 83 -10.57 22.18 -13.96
CA ALA A 83 -11.20 22.22 -15.29
C ALA A 83 -11.10 20.88 -16.04
N LEU A 84 -9.96 20.18 -15.91
CA LEU A 84 -9.82 18.82 -16.48
C LEU A 84 -10.72 17.81 -15.76
N ARG A 85 -10.90 17.93 -14.44
CA ARG A 85 -11.82 17.08 -13.68
C ARG A 85 -13.27 17.31 -14.08
N THR A 86 -13.69 18.56 -14.29
CA THR A 86 -15.05 18.86 -14.75
C THR A 86 -15.27 18.33 -16.16
N ALA A 87 -14.35 18.58 -17.09
CA ALA A 87 -14.41 18.05 -18.45
C ALA A 87 -14.44 16.50 -18.47
N ALA A 88 -13.67 15.84 -17.61
CA ALA A 88 -13.71 14.39 -17.48
C ALA A 88 -15.06 13.88 -16.98
N ARG A 89 -15.71 14.56 -16.02
CA ARG A 89 -17.05 14.20 -15.54
C ARG A 89 -18.10 14.36 -16.65
N GLU A 90 -18.03 15.43 -17.41
CA GLU A 90 -18.90 15.66 -18.56
C GLU A 90 -18.71 14.58 -19.63
N ALA A 91 -17.46 14.25 -19.96
CA ALA A 91 -17.13 13.16 -20.89
C ALA A 91 -17.66 11.81 -20.41
N ARG A 92 -17.57 11.50 -19.11
CA ARG A 92 -18.16 10.27 -18.53
C ARG A 92 -19.67 10.25 -18.72
N SER A 93 -20.35 11.34 -18.37
CA SER A 93 -21.82 11.43 -18.46
C SER A 93 -22.37 11.34 -19.89
N SER A 94 -21.59 11.78 -20.88
CA SER A 94 -21.97 11.75 -22.30
C SER A 94 -21.55 10.48 -23.03
N SER A 95 -20.68 9.66 -22.42
CA SER A 95 -20.13 8.48 -23.07
C SER A 95 -20.96 7.22 -22.85
N PHE A 96 -20.99 6.37 -23.87
CA PHE A 96 -21.68 5.08 -23.86
C PHE A 96 -21.06 4.04 -22.91
N TRP A 97 -19.84 4.26 -22.42
CA TRP A 97 -19.11 3.33 -21.56
C TRP A 97 -19.51 3.38 -20.08
N TYR A 98 -20.38 4.32 -19.70
CA TYR A 98 -20.81 4.54 -18.31
C TYR A 98 -22.32 4.40 -18.16
N GLY A 99 -22.77 4.24 -16.91
CA GLY A 99 -24.19 4.08 -16.56
C GLY A 99 -24.77 2.70 -16.89
N GLY A 100 -26.09 2.59 -16.87
CA GLY A 100 -26.80 1.30 -17.03
C GLY A 100 -26.83 0.74 -18.46
N ALA A 101 -26.64 1.61 -19.47
CA ALA A 101 -26.65 1.25 -20.88
C ALA A 101 -25.28 0.77 -21.40
N ARG A 102 -24.25 0.76 -20.53
CA ARG A 102 -22.89 0.38 -20.90
C ARG A 102 -22.79 -1.08 -21.39
N PRO A 103 -21.80 -1.40 -22.25
CA PRO A 103 -21.50 -2.78 -22.60
C PRO A 103 -21.16 -3.60 -21.36
N ARG A 104 -21.64 -4.85 -21.35
CA ARG A 104 -21.37 -5.78 -20.25
C ARG A 104 -20.44 -6.90 -20.72
N TRP A 105 -19.71 -7.51 -19.80
CA TRP A 105 -18.62 -8.46 -20.13
C TRP A 105 -19.11 -9.73 -20.85
N LEU A 106 -20.37 -10.13 -20.66
CA LEU A 106 -21.02 -11.26 -21.36
C LEU A 106 -21.85 -10.83 -22.59
N GLY A 107 -21.89 -9.54 -22.92
CA GLY A 107 -22.60 -9.01 -24.07
C GLY A 107 -24.11 -9.34 -24.06
N PRO A 108 -24.65 -10.00 -25.10
CA PRO A 108 -26.08 -10.28 -25.24
C PRO A 108 -26.61 -11.42 -24.36
N LEU A 109 -25.73 -12.13 -23.64
CA LEU A 109 -26.15 -13.22 -22.77
C LEU A 109 -26.85 -12.67 -21.52
N ARG A 110 -27.93 -13.34 -21.11
CA ARG A 110 -28.64 -13.01 -19.87
C ARG A 110 -27.78 -13.43 -18.68
N TYR A 111 -27.43 -12.46 -17.87
CA TYR A 111 -26.67 -12.65 -16.63
C TYR A 111 -27.21 -11.70 -15.58
N ASP A 112 -27.18 -12.13 -14.32
CA ASP A 112 -27.58 -11.30 -13.20
C ASP A 112 -26.40 -10.45 -12.76
N TYR A 113 -26.44 -9.16 -13.09
CA TYR A 113 -25.33 -8.25 -12.85
C TYR A 113 -25.43 -7.63 -11.46
N PRO A 114 -24.30 -7.52 -10.73
CA PRO A 114 -24.31 -6.96 -9.39
C PRO A 114 -24.72 -5.49 -9.37
N GLU A 115 -25.63 -5.12 -8.46
CA GLU A 115 -26.16 -3.76 -8.33
C GLU A 115 -25.11 -2.72 -7.92
N HIS A 116 -24.07 -3.13 -7.18
CA HIS A 116 -23.00 -2.25 -6.75
C HIS A 116 -22.08 -1.80 -7.90
N LEU A 117 -22.16 -2.45 -9.07
CA LEU A 117 -21.50 -2.02 -10.30
C LEU A 117 -22.52 -1.28 -11.18
N ALA A 118 -22.72 0.00 -10.92
CA ALA A 118 -23.70 0.83 -11.63
C ALA A 118 -23.16 1.45 -12.94
N GLY A 119 -21.86 1.29 -13.24
CA GLY A 119 -21.23 1.90 -14.41
C GLY A 119 -20.65 3.28 -14.14
N GLU A 120 -20.37 3.61 -12.89
CA GLU A 120 -19.78 4.89 -12.48
C GLU A 120 -18.26 4.91 -12.67
N TYR A 121 -17.64 3.73 -12.59
CA TYR A 121 -16.20 3.56 -12.64
C TYR A 121 -15.71 3.26 -14.06
N PRO A 122 -14.51 3.74 -14.43
CA PRO A 122 -13.92 3.45 -15.74
C PRO A 122 -13.69 1.95 -15.91
N GLY A 123 -14.16 1.39 -17.02
CA GLY A 123 -14.01 -0.03 -17.34
C GLY A 123 -14.94 -0.95 -16.55
N ASP A 124 -16.01 -0.41 -15.94
CA ASP A 124 -17.04 -1.22 -15.32
C ASP A 124 -17.84 -1.97 -16.40
N TYR A 125 -17.57 -3.27 -16.55
CA TYR A 125 -18.36 -4.16 -17.42
C TYR A 125 -19.35 -5.04 -16.63
N GLY A 126 -19.55 -4.76 -15.33
CA GLY A 126 -20.37 -5.57 -14.44
C GLY A 126 -19.73 -6.92 -14.08
N PHE A 127 -18.40 -7.00 -14.03
CA PHE A 127 -17.67 -8.22 -13.68
C PHE A 127 -17.29 -8.20 -12.19
N ASP A 128 -18.05 -8.91 -11.36
CA ASP A 128 -17.66 -9.22 -9.98
C ASP A 128 -18.26 -10.57 -9.52
N ILE A 129 -17.63 -11.67 -9.92
CA ILE A 129 -18.06 -13.03 -9.54
C ILE A 129 -17.72 -13.33 -8.08
N ALA A 130 -16.61 -12.77 -7.58
CA ALA A 130 -16.11 -13.03 -6.24
C ALA A 130 -16.74 -12.13 -5.16
N GLY A 131 -17.46 -11.07 -5.55
CA GLY A 131 -18.11 -10.14 -4.62
C GLY A 131 -17.13 -9.19 -3.93
N LEU A 132 -15.95 -8.94 -4.51
CA LEU A 132 -14.90 -8.11 -3.89
C LEU A 132 -15.26 -6.62 -3.89
N GLY A 133 -16.15 -6.20 -4.80
CA GLY A 133 -16.55 -4.80 -4.96
C GLY A 133 -17.73 -4.36 -4.07
N ARG A 134 -18.25 -5.25 -3.21
CA ARG A 134 -19.44 -4.97 -2.38
C ARG A 134 -19.23 -3.88 -1.34
N ASP A 135 -18.02 -3.77 -0.79
CA ASP A 135 -17.68 -2.69 0.14
C ASP A 135 -17.25 -1.46 -0.66
N PRO A 136 -18.01 -0.34 -0.64
CA PRO A 136 -17.68 0.86 -1.41
C PRO A 136 -16.34 1.48 -1.01
N VAL A 137 -15.92 1.32 0.26
CA VAL A 137 -14.65 1.89 0.74
C VAL A 137 -13.46 1.10 0.19
N ALA A 138 -13.51 -0.23 0.29
CA ALA A 138 -12.51 -1.10 -0.32
C ALA A 138 -12.50 -0.94 -1.85
N PHE A 139 -13.68 -0.81 -2.47
CA PHE A 139 -13.80 -0.69 -3.91
C PHE A 139 -13.19 0.61 -4.45
N ALA A 140 -13.44 1.75 -3.79
CA ALA A 140 -12.84 3.03 -4.16
C ALA A 140 -11.30 3.00 -4.14
N ASN A 141 -10.70 2.21 -3.25
CA ASN A 141 -9.25 2.07 -3.19
C ASN A 141 -8.64 1.43 -4.46
N TYR A 142 -9.39 0.59 -5.19
CA TYR A 142 -8.91 0.04 -6.47
C TYR A 142 -8.78 1.11 -7.56
N PHE A 143 -9.53 2.22 -7.46
CA PHE A 143 -9.56 3.28 -8.48
C PHE A 143 -8.86 4.58 -8.06
N LYS A 144 -8.15 4.57 -6.92
CA LYS A 144 -7.47 5.74 -6.33
C LYS A 144 -6.58 6.54 -7.29
N TYR A 145 -5.97 5.87 -8.27
CA TYR A 145 -5.04 6.49 -9.21
C TYR A 145 -5.67 6.87 -10.55
N VAL A 146 -6.95 6.56 -10.74
CA VAL A 146 -7.69 6.77 -12.00
C VAL A 146 -8.73 7.88 -11.86
N THR A 147 -9.23 8.10 -10.65
CA THR A 147 -10.24 9.13 -10.33
C THR A 147 -9.61 10.39 -9.75
#